data_AF-A0A914IEL7-F1
#
_entry.id   AF-A0A914IEL7-F1
#
_cell.length_a   1.000
_cell.length_b   1.000
_cell.length_c   1.000
_cell.angle_alpha   90.00
_cell.angle_beta   90.00
_cell.angle_gamma   90.00
#
_symmetry.space_group_name_H-M   'P 1'
#
loop_
_entity.id
_entity.type
_entity.pdbx_description
1 polymer ?
#
loop_
_entity_poly.entity_id
_entity_poly.type
_entity_poly.pdbx_seq_one_letter_code
_entity_poly.pdbx_strand_id
1 'polypeptide(L)'
;MAKCHLGHSMAIYNGYGCWCAVDEVIAKPLDGIDECCKIHEKCYQNSSCKNMLQKYMFYPYNWTCDGLNYKVYEIVRQDKVYVSPPENRPTIKCTSVNVGCKRDMCNCDKAVVECFAKYAKPECKKVCPTTKKVVKIVGKIQRKVSELIWLQIGKEEQTDNLEVCEKK
;
A
#
# COMPACT_ATOMS: atom_id res chain seq x y z
N MET A 1 -7.85 -0.67 7.89
CA MET A 1 -7.16 0.55 8.39
C MET A 1 -7.17 1.69 7.37
N ALA A 2 -6.64 1.53 6.16
CA ALA A 2 -6.58 2.59 5.14
C ALA A 2 -7.94 3.26 4.84
N LYS A 3 -8.98 2.49 4.50
CA LYS A 3 -10.34 3.04 4.26
C LYS A 3 -10.87 3.88 5.44
N CYS A 4 -10.57 3.45 6.67
CA CYS A 4 -10.97 4.14 7.89
C CYS A 4 -10.25 5.49 8.06
N HIS A 5 -8.91 5.52 7.93
CA HIS A 5 -8.10 6.70 8.28
C HIS A 5 -7.81 7.63 7.09
N LEU A 6 -7.74 7.08 5.88
CA LEU A 6 -7.42 7.80 4.63
C LEU A 6 -8.64 8.04 3.75
N GLY A 7 -9.75 7.30 3.95
CA GLY A 7 -10.94 7.39 3.11
C GLY A 7 -10.89 6.60 1.80
N HIS A 8 -9.81 5.87 1.53
CA HIS A 8 -9.65 5.09 0.32
C HIS A 8 -8.93 3.76 0.57
N SER A 9 -8.94 2.88 -0.44
CA SER A 9 -8.28 1.58 -0.37
C SER A 9 -6.76 1.71 -0.24
N MET A 10 -6.12 0.73 0.38
CA MET A 10 -4.66 0.58 0.41
C MET A 10 -4.10 0.19 -0.97
N ALA A 11 -4.93 -0.45 -1.80
CA ALA A 11 -4.54 -0.98 -3.11
C ALA A 11 -3.94 0.08 -4.05
N ILE A 12 -4.27 1.36 -3.84
CA ILE A 12 -3.73 2.45 -4.65
C ILE A 12 -2.20 2.58 -4.54
N TYR A 13 -1.62 2.17 -3.40
CA TYR A 13 -0.18 2.22 -3.15
C TYR A 13 0.56 0.98 -3.68
N ASN A 14 -0.16 -0.07 -4.08
CA ASN A 14 0.47 -1.29 -4.61
C ASN A 14 1.20 -0.97 -5.92
N GLY A 15 2.51 -1.21 -5.96
CA GLY A 15 3.33 -0.90 -7.14
C GLY A 15 3.72 0.58 -7.24
N TYR A 16 3.55 1.37 -6.19
CA TYR A 16 4.04 2.74 -6.12
C TYR A 16 5.53 2.77 -5.72
N GLY A 17 6.34 3.51 -6.47
CA GLY A 17 7.74 3.71 -6.16
C GLY A 17 8.57 2.43 -6.18
N CYS A 18 9.60 2.39 -5.32
CA CYS A 18 10.56 1.29 -5.23
C CYS A 18 10.37 0.41 -3.97
N TRP A 19 9.54 0.84 -3.02
CA TRP A 19 9.34 0.14 -1.75
C TRP A 19 7.89 -0.26 -1.54
N CYS A 20 6.92 0.44 -2.18
CA CYS A 20 5.53 -0.04 -2.23
C CYS A 20 5.28 -0.97 -3.43
N ALA A 21 6.22 -1.01 -4.37
CA ALA A 21 6.34 -2.08 -5.34
C ALA A 21 7.15 -3.21 -4.69
N VAL A 22 6.70 -4.46 -4.86
CA VAL A 22 7.47 -5.63 -4.42
C VAL A 22 8.58 -5.87 -5.45
N ASP A 23 9.55 -4.96 -5.54
CA ASP A 23 10.76 -5.16 -6.34
C ASP A 23 11.97 -5.41 -5.42
N GLU A 24 12.75 -6.41 -5.80
CA GLU A 24 13.92 -6.94 -5.06
C GLU A 24 15.11 -5.96 -5.01
N VAL A 25 14.88 -4.67 -5.24
CA VAL A 25 15.94 -3.67 -5.41
C VAL A 25 16.00 -2.79 -4.17
N ILE A 26 17.12 -2.87 -3.43
CA ILE A 26 17.42 -1.91 -2.37
C ILE A 26 17.68 -0.54 -3.03
N ALA A 27 16.62 0.24 -3.17
CA ALA A 27 16.66 1.56 -3.79
C ALA A 27 16.50 2.67 -2.74
N LYS A 28 16.90 3.89 -3.10
CA LYS A 28 16.52 5.06 -2.30
C LYS A 28 15.03 5.33 -2.54
N PRO A 29 14.23 5.59 -1.48
CA PRO A 29 12.83 5.97 -1.65
C PRO A 29 12.67 7.17 -2.56
N LEU A 30 11.71 7.10 -3.47
CA LEU A 30 11.46 8.17 -4.44
C LEU A 30 10.89 9.43 -3.80
N ASP A 31 10.04 9.25 -2.80
CA ASP A 31 9.43 10.33 -2.04
C ASP A 31 8.98 9.83 -0.67
N GLY A 32 8.26 10.68 0.05
CA GLY A 32 7.79 10.38 1.39
C GLY A 32 6.77 9.25 1.47
N ILE A 33 6.01 8.97 0.41
CA ILE A 33 5.09 7.82 0.36
C ILE A 33 5.90 6.54 0.23
N ASP A 34 6.90 6.54 -0.64
CA ASP A 34 7.80 5.39 -0.83
C ASP A 34 8.64 5.11 0.45
N GLU A 35 9.03 6.15 1.19
CA GLU A 35 9.72 5.98 2.49
C GLU A 35 8.80 5.35 3.54
N CYS A 36 7.48 5.64 3.54
CA CYS A 36 6.53 4.94 4.42
C CYS A 36 6.54 3.44 4.16
N CYS A 37 6.61 3.01 2.90
CA CYS A 37 6.67 1.60 2.53
C CYS A 37 7.98 0.96 2.97
N LYS A 38 9.11 1.66 2.81
CA LYS A 38 10.40 1.20 3.35
C LYS A 38 10.37 1.00 4.87
N ILE A 39 9.75 1.91 5.60
CA ILE A 39 9.59 1.81 7.06
C ILE A 39 8.66 0.64 7.41
N HIS A 40 7.58 0.45 6.65
CA HIS A 40 6.65 -0.67 6.83
C HIS A 40 7.33 -2.02 6.63
N GLU A 41 8.13 -2.16 5.58
CA GLU A 41 8.89 -3.38 5.32
C GLU A 41 9.88 -3.67 6.46
N LYS A 42 10.62 -2.66 6.92
CA LYS A 42 11.50 -2.81 8.09
C LYS A 42 10.75 -3.21 9.36
N CYS A 43 9.56 -2.66 9.56
CA CYS A 43 8.68 -3.05 10.68
C CYS A 43 8.29 -4.52 10.58
N TYR A 44 7.96 -5.00 9.37
CA TYR A 44 7.67 -6.40 9.10
C TYR A 44 8.88 -7.30 9.34
N GLN A 45 10.08 -6.88 8.93
CA GLN A 45 11.33 -7.61 9.15
C GLN A 45 11.63 -7.77 10.64
N ASN A 46 11.44 -6.71 11.43
CA ASN A 46 11.76 -6.67 12.87
C ASN A 46 10.64 -7.20 13.79
N SER A 47 9.53 -7.67 13.24
CA SER A 47 8.42 -8.22 14.02
C SER A 47 8.76 -9.56 14.66
N SER A 48 8.03 -9.91 15.72
CA SER A 48 8.18 -11.21 16.40
C SER A 48 7.57 -12.40 15.62
N CYS A 49 7.24 -12.22 14.34
CA CYS A 49 6.62 -13.25 13.50
C CYS A 49 7.67 -14.24 13.00
N LYS A 50 7.40 -15.55 13.15
CA LYS A 50 8.38 -16.62 12.90
C LYS A 50 8.60 -16.92 11.41
N ASN A 51 7.59 -16.67 10.57
CA ASN A 51 7.64 -17.05 9.15
C ASN A 51 6.82 -16.09 8.29
N MET A 52 7.09 -16.10 6.98
CA MET A 52 6.43 -15.26 5.98
C MET A 52 4.89 -15.47 5.98
N LEU A 53 4.43 -16.71 6.17
CA LEU A 53 2.99 -17.04 6.28
C LEU A 53 2.29 -16.30 7.42
N GLN A 54 2.97 -16.12 8.55
CA GLN A 54 2.44 -15.36 9.69
C GLN A 54 2.40 -13.86 9.43
N LYS A 55 3.31 -13.36 8.58
CA LYS A 55 3.39 -11.94 8.21
C LYS A 55 2.33 -11.53 7.19
N TYR A 56 1.99 -12.40 6.23
CA TYR A 56 1.19 -11.99 5.06
C TYR A 56 -0.13 -12.74 4.81
N MET A 57 -0.38 -13.92 5.41
CA MET A 57 -1.49 -14.76 4.94
C MET A 57 -2.45 -15.27 6.03
N PHE A 58 -1.99 -15.64 7.23
CA PHE A 58 -2.83 -16.43 8.16
C PHE A 58 -2.97 -15.88 9.58
N TYR A 59 -2.60 -14.63 9.85
CA TYR A 59 -2.61 -14.11 11.22
C TYR A 59 -3.47 -12.85 11.37
N PRO A 60 -4.82 -12.97 11.32
CA PRO A 60 -5.69 -11.83 11.54
C PRO A 60 -5.48 -11.28 12.95
N TYR A 61 -5.33 -9.97 13.03
CA TYR A 61 -5.24 -9.21 14.27
C TYR A 61 -6.50 -8.35 14.46
N ASN A 62 -6.80 -8.02 15.71
CA ASN A 62 -8.00 -7.27 16.07
C ASN A 62 -7.71 -5.77 16.13
N TRP A 63 -8.49 -4.95 15.43
CA TRP A 63 -8.34 -3.50 15.43
C TRP A 63 -9.70 -2.81 15.38
N THR A 64 -9.77 -1.57 15.84
CA THR A 64 -10.97 -0.72 15.76
C THR A 64 -10.67 0.59 15.05
N CYS A 65 -11.73 1.21 14.55
CA CYS A 65 -11.73 2.52 13.92
C CYS A 65 -12.61 3.44 14.78
N ASP A 66 -11.99 4.32 15.55
CA ASP A 66 -12.68 5.18 16.50
C ASP A 66 -12.63 6.63 16.01
N GLY A 67 -13.79 7.20 15.70
CA GLY A 67 -13.91 8.58 15.23
C GLY A 67 -15.38 8.86 14.98
N LEU A 68 -15.96 9.70 15.83
CA LEU A 68 -17.40 9.96 15.89
C LEU A 68 -17.87 10.66 14.59
N ASN A 69 -18.82 10.05 13.88
CA ASN A 69 -19.76 10.70 12.96
C ASN A 69 -19.25 11.56 11.79
N TYR A 70 -18.00 11.43 11.36
CA TYR A 70 -17.64 11.90 10.02
C TYR A 70 -17.61 10.70 9.09
N LYS A 71 -18.72 10.48 8.39
CA LYS A 71 -18.69 9.72 7.17
C LYS A 71 -17.60 10.36 6.31
N VAL A 72 -16.56 9.60 5.97
CA VAL A 72 -15.63 10.00 4.91
C VAL A 72 -16.43 9.96 3.61
N TYR A 73 -17.25 10.97 3.42
CA TYR A 73 -18.00 11.17 2.21
C TYR A 73 -17.16 12.01 1.28
N GLU A 74 -17.10 11.55 0.04
CA GLU A 74 -16.93 12.42 -1.11
C GLU A 74 -17.91 13.59 -0.97
N ILE A 75 -17.45 14.72 -0.46
CA ILE A 75 -18.07 15.98 -0.81
C ILE A 75 -17.58 16.24 -2.23
N VAL A 76 -18.31 15.72 -3.22
CA VAL A 76 -18.15 16.15 -4.61
C VAL A 76 -18.62 17.60 -4.68
N ARG A 77 -17.71 18.54 -4.39
CA ARG A 77 -17.83 19.92 -4.86
C ARG A 77 -16.68 20.12 -5.83
N GLN A 78 -17.01 20.10 -7.12
CA GLN A 78 -16.10 20.49 -8.21
C GLN A 78 -14.76 19.73 -8.19
N ASP A 79 -14.83 18.40 -8.29
CA ASP A 79 -13.70 17.52 -8.62
C ASP A 79 -12.49 17.54 -7.67
N LYS A 80 -12.65 18.01 -6.43
CA LYS A 80 -11.58 18.00 -5.42
C LYS A 80 -11.87 17.02 -4.28
N VAL A 81 -11.02 16.00 -4.15
CA VAL A 81 -11.02 15.11 -2.98
C VAL A 81 -10.35 15.83 -1.82
N TYR A 82 -11.15 16.34 -0.89
CA TYR A 82 -10.65 16.91 0.36
C TYR A 82 -10.37 15.78 1.35
N VAL A 83 -9.09 15.53 1.61
CA VAL A 83 -8.69 14.67 2.73
C VAL A 83 -8.87 15.47 4.02
N SER A 84 -9.55 14.90 5.02
CA SER A 84 -9.75 15.56 6.31
C SER A 84 -8.41 16.05 6.88
N PRO A 85 -8.37 17.25 7.48
CA PRO A 85 -7.21 17.69 8.26
C PRO A 85 -6.78 16.60 9.26
N PRO A 86 -5.47 16.41 9.51
CA PRO A 86 -4.95 15.33 10.36
C PRO A 86 -5.66 15.22 11.72
N GLU A 87 -6.06 16.35 12.30
CA GLU A 87 -6.76 16.48 13.58
C GLU A 87 -8.17 15.86 13.62
N ASN A 88 -8.79 15.63 12.45
CA ASN A 88 -10.17 15.14 12.32
C ASN A 88 -10.25 13.74 11.69
N ARG A 89 -9.14 13.01 11.59
CA ARG A 89 -9.14 11.66 11.00
C ARG A 89 -9.62 10.62 12.01
N PRO A 90 -10.41 9.61 11.58
CA PRO A 90 -10.72 8.47 12.41
C PRO A 90 -9.45 7.80 12.93
N THR A 91 -9.42 7.48 14.21
CA THR A 91 -8.25 6.90 14.88
C THR A 91 -8.23 5.40 14.71
N ILE A 92 -7.10 4.86 14.26
CA ILE A 92 -6.87 3.41 14.22
C ILE A 92 -6.38 2.96 15.59
N LYS A 93 -7.05 1.97 16.17
CA LYS A 93 -6.61 1.34 17.43
C LYS A 93 -6.35 -0.14 17.24
N CYS A 94 -5.12 -0.55 17.53
CA CYS A 94 -4.79 -1.95 17.71
C CYS A 94 -5.25 -2.40 19.09
N THR A 95 -6.09 -3.42 19.14
CA THR A 95 -6.66 -3.89 20.41
C THR A 95 -5.61 -4.57 21.28
N SER A 96 -5.79 -4.51 22.60
CA SER A 96 -4.89 -5.12 23.58
C SER A 96 -4.92 -6.66 23.58
N VAL A 97 -5.94 -7.28 22.97
CA VAL A 97 -6.00 -8.74 22.77
C VAL A 97 -4.94 -9.24 21.79
N ASN A 98 -4.34 -8.36 20.99
CA ASN A 98 -3.21 -8.71 20.14
C ASN A 98 -1.94 -8.84 20.99
N VAL A 99 -1.25 -9.98 20.86
CA VAL A 99 0.04 -10.24 21.51
C VAL A 99 1.05 -10.80 20.49
N GLY A 100 2.34 -10.66 20.79
CA GLY A 100 3.42 -11.11 19.91
C GLY A 100 3.25 -10.62 18.46
N CYS A 101 3.34 -11.55 17.51
CA CYS A 101 3.27 -11.26 16.07
C CYS A 101 1.99 -10.49 15.68
N LYS A 102 0.83 -10.83 16.26
CA LYS A 102 -0.46 -10.13 16.01
C LYS A 102 -0.38 -8.65 16.34
N ARG A 103 0.28 -8.32 17.45
CA ARG A 103 0.43 -6.94 17.93
C ARG A 103 1.38 -6.18 17.01
N ASP A 104 2.50 -6.79 16.67
CA ASP A 104 3.52 -6.16 15.83
C ASP A 104 2.97 -5.87 14.43
N MET A 105 2.27 -6.84 13.80
CA MET A 105 1.64 -6.64 12.49
C MET A 105 0.58 -5.55 12.51
N CYS A 106 -0.31 -5.56 13.51
CA CYS A 106 -1.30 -4.50 13.66
C CYS A 106 -0.64 -3.12 13.78
N ASN A 107 0.43 -3.01 14.58
CA ASN A 107 1.16 -1.76 14.78
C ASN A 107 1.88 -1.31 13.51
N CYS A 108 2.50 -2.22 12.75
CA CYS A 108 3.13 -1.90 11.48
C CYS A 108 2.09 -1.38 10.46
N ASP A 109 0.95 -2.07 10.34
CA ASP A 109 -0.12 -1.69 9.41
C ASP A 109 -0.81 -0.38 9.79
N LYS A 110 -0.96 -0.13 11.09
CA LYS A 110 -1.39 1.17 11.60
C LYS A 110 -0.39 2.26 11.22
N ALA A 111 0.90 2.04 11.49
CA ALA A 111 1.94 3.05 11.31
C ALA A 111 2.11 3.47 9.84
N VAL A 112 2.03 2.52 8.89
CA VAL A 112 2.12 2.87 7.46
C VAL A 112 0.92 3.69 7.00
N VAL A 113 -0.28 3.39 7.50
CA VAL A 113 -1.49 4.17 7.18
C VAL A 113 -1.41 5.59 7.76
N GLU A 114 -0.95 5.75 8.99
CA GLU A 114 -0.72 7.07 9.60
C GLU A 114 0.43 7.82 8.92
N CYS A 115 1.42 7.11 8.36
CA CYS A 115 2.48 7.70 7.56
C CYS A 115 1.94 8.25 6.24
N PHE A 116 1.14 7.47 5.52
CA PHE A 116 0.49 7.92 4.29
C PHE A 116 -0.41 9.14 4.49
N ALA A 117 -1.02 9.27 5.66
CA ALA A 117 -1.86 10.42 5.99
C ALA A 117 -1.11 11.77 5.93
N LYS A 118 0.21 11.78 6.02
CA LYS A 118 1.06 12.97 5.93
C LYS A 118 1.19 13.54 4.51
N TYR A 119 0.80 12.76 3.50
CA TYR A 119 0.95 13.12 2.09
C TYR A 119 -0.42 13.19 1.40
N ALA A 120 -0.46 13.88 0.27
CA ALA A 120 -1.65 13.85 -0.59
C ALA A 120 -1.87 12.44 -1.16
N LYS A 121 -3.15 12.10 -1.40
CA LYS A 121 -3.52 10.88 -2.12
C LYS A 121 -2.84 10.90 -3.50
N PRO A 122 -2.08 9.85 -3.89
CA PRO A 122 -1.51 9.76 -5.23
C PRO A 122 -2.58 9.79 -6.32
N GLU A 123 -2.35 10.59 -7.37
CA GLU A 123 -3.17 10.60 -8.58
C GLU A 123 -2.75 9.52 -9.59
N CYS A 124 -1.49 9.10 -9.54
CA CYS A 124 -0.90 8.08 -10.39
C CYS A 124 0.25 7.36 -9.68
N LYS A 125 0.65 6.18 -10.19
CA LYS A 125 1.78 5.39 -9.66
C LYS A 125 3.09 5.85 -10.25
N LYS A 126 4.01 6.30 -9.40
CA LYS A 126 5.40 6.54 -9.81
C LYS A 126 6.11 5.20 -9.96
N VAL A 127 6.88 5.05 -11.03
CA VAL A 127 7.65 3.81 -11.28
C VAL A 127 9.06 3.97 -10.72
N CYS A 128 9.57 2.95 -10.03
CA CYS A 128 10.97 2.91 -9.62
C CYS A 128 11.91 3.09 -10.83
N PRO A 129 12.84 4.05 -10.80
CA PRO A 129 13.87 4.23 -11.82
C PRO A 129 14.90 3.07 -11.74
N THR A 130 14.53 1.90 -12.23
CA THR A 130 15.48 0.79 -12.36
C THR A 130 16.50 1.14 -13.44
N THR A 131 17.79 0.89 -13.19
CA THR A 131 18.76 0.90 -14.30
C THR A 131 18.35 -0.21 -15.27
N LYS A 132 18.02 0.18 -16.51
CA LYS A 132 17.48 -0.67 -17.60
C LYS A 132 18.33 -1.90 -18.00
N LYS A 133 19.38 -2.27 -17.26
CA LYS A 133 20.32 -3.32 -17.67
C LYS A 133 19.80 -4.75 -17.41
N VAL A 134 18.94 -4.98 -16.42
CA VAL A 134 18.44 -6.35 -16.13
C VAL A 134 17.13 -6.69 -16.86
N VAL A 135 16.29 -5.68 -17.12
CA VAL A 135 14.95 -5.86 -17.75
C VAL A 135 15.04 -6.35 -19.21
N LYS A 136 16.12 -6.05 -19.96
CA LYS A 136 16.26 -6.49 -21.36
C LYS A 136 16.44 -8.00 -21.52
N ILE A 137 16.98 -8.70 -20.53
CA ILE A 137 17.24 -10.14 -20.60
C ILE A 137 16.01 -10.92 -20.11
N VAL A 138 15.40 -10.49 -18.99
CA VAL A 138 14.20 -11.13 -18.43
C VAL A 138 12.94 -10.82 -19.26
N GLY A 139 12.81 -9.60 -19.80
CA GLY A 139 11.64 -9.19 -20.59
C GLY A 139 11.45 -9.94 -21.91
N LYS A 140 12.52 -10.52 -22.49
CA LYS A 140 12.40 -11.39 -23.68
C LYS A 140 11.81 -12.77 -23.34
N ILE A 141 12.02 -13.26 -22.13
CA ILE A 141 11.50 -14.55 -21.66
C ILE A 141 10.07 -14.37 -21.17
N GLN A 142 9.81 -13.29 -20.41
CA GLN A 142 8.50 -13.01 -19.82
C GLN A 142 7.41 -12.71 -20.88
N ARG A 143 7.75 -12.08 -22.01
CA ARG A 143 6.79 -11.79 -23.09
C ARG A 143 6.20 -13.05 -23.74
N LYS A 144 7.01 -14.12 -23.89
CA LYS A 144 6.55 -15.41 -24.43
C LYS A 144 5.63 -16.17 -23.45
N VAL A 145 5.83 -16.02 -22.15
CA VAL A 145 5.00 -16.67 -21.12
C VAL A 145 3.67 -15.90 -20.94
N SER A 146 3.71 -14.57 -21.05
CA SER A 146 2.53 -13.71 -20.92
C SER A 146 1.48 -14.00 -22.00
N GLU A 147 1.88 -14.10 -23.27
CA GLU A 147 0.97 -14.43 -24.39
C GLU A 147 0.24 -15.77 -24.22
N LEU A 148 0.83 -16.74 -23.52
CA LEU A 148 0.22 -18.05 -23.26
C LEU A 148 -0.76 -18.06 -22.08
N ILE A 149 -0.64 -17.12 -21.15
CA ILE A 149 -1.51 -17.04 -19.96
C ILE A 149 -2.78 -16.22 -20.25
N TRP A 150 -2.72 -15.28 -21.20
CA TRP A 150 -3.85 -14.41 -21.59
C TRP A 150 -5.06 -15.14 -22.21
N LEU A 151 -4.92 -16.40 -22.64
CA LEU A 151 -6.03 -17.18 -23.22
C LEU A 151 -6.91 -17.92 -22.20
N GLN A 152 -6.51 -18.00 -20.93
CA GLN A 152 -7.17 -18.90 -19.96
C GLN A 152 -7.93 -18.22 -18.82
N ILE A 153 -7.82 -16.90 -18.63
CA ILE A 153 -8.44 -16.23 -17.49
C ILE A 153 -9.23 -15.04 -18.01
N GLY A 154 -10.56 -15.22 -18.05
CA GLY A 154 -11.52 -14.17 -18.36
C GLY A 154 -11.30 -12.94 -17.47
N LYS A 155 -11.41 -11.77 -18.09
CA LYS A 155 -11.43 -10.47 -17.41
C LYS A 155 -12.72 -10.35 -16.62
N GLU A 156 -12.61 -10.03 -15.34
CA GLU A 156 -13.14 -8.78 -14.75
C GLU A 156 -12.94 -8.80 -13.24
N GLU A 157 -12.17 -7.84 -12.72
CA GLU A 157 -12.60 -7.11 -11.54
C GLU A 157 -11.94 -5.73 -11.57
N GLN A 158 -12.77 -4.71 -11.77
CA GLN A 158 -12.39 -3.31 -11.75
C GLN A 158 -12.01 -2.95 -10.31
N THR A 159 -10.73 -3.11 -9.99
CA THR A 159 -10.13 -2.72 -8.71
C THR A 159 -9.44 -1.38 -8.90
N ASP A 160 -9.52 -0.49 -7.90
CA ASP A 160 -8.93 0.86 -7.82
C ASP A 160 -7.44 0.94 -8.26
N ASN A 161 -7.16 0.76 -9.54
CA ASN A 161 -5.82 0.72 -10.10
C ASN A 161 -5.49 2.10 -10.65
N LEU A 162 -4.75 2.87 -9.86
CA LEU A 162 -4.12 4.10 -10.34
C LEU A 162 -3.26 3.79 -11.56
N GLU A 163 -3.42 4.61 -12.60
CA GLU A 163 -2.59 4.55 -13.80
C GLU A 163 -1.14 4.93 -13.48
N VAL A 164 -0.21 4.49 -14.32
CA VAL A 164 1.21 4.87 -14.20
C VAL A 164 1.37 6.33 -14.63
N CYS A 165 2.11 7.13 -13.87
CA CYS A 165 2.34 8.52 -14.22
C CYS A 165 3.03 8.63 -15.59
N GLU A 166 2.44 9.38 -16.52
CA GLU A 166 3.08 9.69 -17.79
C GLU A 166 4.35 10.51 -17.55
N LYS A 167 5.43 10.16 -18.25
CA LYS A 167 6.65 10.96 -18.26
C LYS A 167 6.42 12.15 -19.20
N LYS A 168 6.21 13.33 -18.64
CA LYS A 168 6.33 14.59 -19.39
C LYS A 168 7.78 14.84 -19.81
#